data_AF-A0A183PTN0-F1
#
_entry.id   AF-A0A183PTN0-F1
#
_cell.length_a   1.000
_cell.length_b   1.000
_cell.length_c   1.000
_cell.angle_alpha   90.00
_cell.angle_beta   90.00
_cell.angle_gamma   90.00
#
_symmetry.space_group_name_H-M   'P 1'
#
loop_
_entity.id
_entity.type
_entity.pdbx_description
1 polymer ?
#
loop_
_entity_poly.entity_id
_entity_poly.type
_entity_poly.pdbx_seq_one_letter_code
_entity_poly.pdbx_strand_id
1 'polypeptide(L)'
;MSERLPSIRADKFLPLVPQLAVRLSSKCDADSSFQNILMKLIERMVDWHPHHSAFTLLFLVNAKLDDDDNINNNNGSRQRSTRSSTELSCRIQAAQQLYNRLSIGRRKELLFQMKYLAEAYVDWANTDVDKYKTNTGNISLLNGCKLYGLVSPSLQRSSSRTMDCLLELVALPTCTFPIDRSGTYPNSSLIRVAGFSPDFRLVGGINLPKVISCLGTDGKLYRQLVKGKDDPRQDAVMQQVFTAANCLLTKYGKSNKIDLPHSSASQVNLLKYRANWLDMDNGLRIRTYKVIPMAQRSGVIEWCEDTVPLGDWLANERTGAHQRYRPRDMPPIQAKQRLGVVKDKTPDRKLVAFNEICEKLR
;
A
#
# COMPACT_ATOMS: atom_id res chain seq x y z
N MET A 1 29.95 0.91 -16.53
CA MET A 1 28.67 1.41 -15.93
C MET A 1 28.93 2.25 -14.68
N SER A 2 29.83 1.84 -13.78
CA SER A 2 30.23 2.59 -12.58
C SER A 2 30.60 4.06 -12.84
N GLU A 3 31.40 4.35 -13.87
CA GLU A 3 31.86 5.71 -14.22
C GLU A 3 30.75 6.62 -14.73
N ARG A 4 29.72 6.06 -15.39
CA ARG A 4 28.60 6.83 -15.95
C ARG A 4 27.40 6.89 -15.01
N LEU A 5 27.39 6.11 -13.93
CA LEU A 5 26.31 6.13 -12.95
C LEU A 5 26.03 7.55 -12.41
N PRO A 6 27.05 8.40 -12.15
CA PRO A 6 26.83 9.76 -11.70
C PRO A 6 26.07 10.65 -12.70
N SER A 7 26.24 10.43 -14.00
CA SER A 7 25.62 11.23 -15.06
C SER A 7 24.20 10.76 -15.41
N ILE A 8 23.81 9.56 -14.99
CA ILE A 8 22.45 9.07 -15.21
C ILE A 8 21.50 9.61 -14.14
N ARG A 9 20.35 10.06 -14.61
CA ARG A 9 19.24 10.55 -13.81
C ARG A 9 18.61 9.44 -12.96
N ALA A 10 18.71 9.56 -11.64
CA ALA A 10 18.18 8.59 -10.68
C ALA A 10 16.64 8.48 -10.72
N ASP A 11 15.95 9.58 -11.04
CA ASP A 11 14.48 9.63 -11.10
C ASP A 11 13.89 8.65 -12.13
N LYS A 12 14.63 8.31 -13.19
CA LYS A 12 14.18 7.36 -14.22
C LYS A 12 14.05 5.93 -13.71
N PHE A 13 14.75 5.59 -12.64
CA PHE A 13 14.75 4.23 -12.07
C PHE A 13 13.75 4.05 -10.92
N LEU A 14 13.07 5.12 -10.48
CA LEU A 14 12.12 5.06 -9.36
C LEU A 14 11.02 3.99 -9.52
N PRO A 15 10.42 3.80 -10.71
CA PRO A 15 9.43 2.73 -10.91
C PRO A 15 10.01 1.31 -10.70
N LEU A 16 11.33 1.15 -10.85
CA LEU A 16 12.04 -0.13 -10.78
C LEU A 16 12.65 -0.41 -9.41
N VAL A 17 12.51 0.49 -8.43
CA VAL A 17 13.12 0.34 -7.10
C VAL A 17 12.76 -1.01 -6.45
N PRO A 18 11.51 -1.50 -6.48
CA PRO A 18 11.19 -2.81 -5.90
C PRO A 18 11.93 -3.97 -6.56
N GLN A 19 12.05 -3.95 -7.89
CA GLN A 19 12.73 -4.98 -8.67
C GLN A 19 14.25 -4.93 -8.44
N LEU A 20 14.81 -3.73 -8.27
CA LEU A 20 16.22 -3.52 -7.94
C LEU A 20 16.54 -3.94 -6.51
N ALA A 21 15.70 -3.58 -5.55
CA ALA A 21 15.90 -3.87 -4.12
C ALA A 21 15.94 -5.37 -3.82
N VAL A 22 15.13 -6.18 -4.51
CA VAL A 22 15.13 -7.65 -4.36
C VAL A 22 16.43 -8.30 -4.86
N ARG A 23 17.25 -7.59 -5.66
CA ARG A 23 18.54 -8.07 -6.18
C ARG A 23 19.74 -7.69 -5.30
N LEU A 24 19.53 -6.94 -4.22
CA LEU A 24 20.57 -6.64 -3.23
C LEU A 24 21.12 -7.94 -2.62
N SER A 25 22.40 -7.99 -2.32
CA SER A 25 23.02 -9.11 -1.62
C SER A 25 24.27 -8.66 -0.89
N SER A 26 24.48 -9.17 0.33
CA SER A 26 25.72 -8.97 1.10
C SER A 26 26.82 -10.00 0.76
N LYS A 27 26.56 -10.96 -0.13
CA LYS A 27 27.53 -12.02 -0.46
C LYS A 27 28.76 -11.44 -1.18
N CYS A 28 29.92 -11.73 -0.61
CA CYS A 28 31.25 -11.41 -1.16
C CYS A 28 31.71 -12.51 -2.13
N ASP A 29 31.07 -12.65 -3.28
CA ASP A 29 31.61 -13.46 -4.40
C ASP A 29 31.67 -12.61 -5.69
N ALA A 30 32.17 -13.17 -6.79
CA ALA A 30 32.59 -12.55 -8.07
C ALA A 30 31.72 -11.42 -8.67
N ASP A 31 30.48 -11.23 -8.20
CA ASP A 31 29.57 -10.13 -8.53
C ASP A 31 29.72 -8.87 -7.64
N SER A 32 30.80 -8.75 -6.88
CA SER A 32 31.04 -7.60 -5.97
C SER A 32 30.96 -6.25 -6.69
N SER A 33 31.43 -6.17 -7.94
CA SER A 33 31.34 -4.96 -8.77
C SER A 33 29.89 -4.58 -9.09
N PHE A 34 29.05 -5.57 -9.42
CA PHE A 34 27.63 -5.38 -9.69
C PHE A 34 26.87 -4.94 -8.44
N GLN A 35 27.07 -5.64 -7.32
CA GLN A 35 26.42 -5.29 -6.05
C GLN A 35 26.82 -3.90 -5.56
N ASN A 36 28.09 -3.52 -5.72
CA ASN A 36 28.54 -2.16 -5.42
C ASN A 36 27.85 -1.08 -6.28
N ILE A 37 27.65 -1.35 -7.58
CA ILE A 37 26.91 -0.44 -8.48
C ILE A 37 25.43 -0.36 -8.07
N LEU A 38 24.80 -1.51 -7.79
CA LEU A 38 23.41 -1.58 -7.38
C LEU A 38 23.17 -0.85 -6.06
N MET A 39 24.02 -1.07 -5.06
CA MET A 39 23.97 -0.36 -3.78
C MET A 39 24.09 1.15 -3.98
N LYS A 40 25.08 1.62 -4.75
CA LYS A 40 25.24 3.05 -5.06
C LYS A 40 24.03 3.65 -5.79
N LEU A 41 23.40 2.89 -6.69
CA LEU A 41 22.21 3.33 -7.40
C LEU A 41 21.02 3.48 -6.44
N ILE A 42 20.76 2.48 -5.59
CA ILE A 42 19.68 2.55 -4.59
C ILE A 42 19.96 3.64 -3.56
N GLU A 43 21.20 3.77 -3.08
CA GLU A 43 21.64 4.86 -2.20
C GLU A 43 21.27 6.22 -2.79
N ARG A 44 21.62 6.46 -4.05
CA ARG A 44 21.32 7.70 -4.74
C ARG A 44 19.81 7.92 -4.92
N MET A 45 19.04 6.88 -5.25
CA MET A 45 17.58 7.00 -5.37
C MET A 45 16.91 7.33 -4.04
N VAL A 46 17.39 6.76 -2.92
CA VAL A 46 16.85 7.04 -1.58
C VAL A 46 17.27 8.43 -1.09
N ASP A 47 18.51 8.81 -1.35
CA ASP A 47 19.03 10.12 -0.96
C ASP A 47 18.38 11.28 -1.74
N TRP A 48 18.16 11.12 -3.04
CA TRP A 48 17.55 12.15 -3.89
C TRP A 48 16.02 12.12 -3.89
N HIS A 49 15.38 10.95 -3.80
CA HIS A 49 13.93 10.81 -3.89
C HIS A 49 13.37 9.92 -2.76
N PRO A 50 13.57 10.28 -1.48
CA PRO A 50 13.24 9.44 -0.32
C PRO A 50 11.77 9.04 -0.28
N HIS A 51 10.85 9.94 -0.58
CA HIS A 51 9.40 9.65 -0.56
C HIS A 51 8.96 8.61 -1.60
N HIS A 52 9.77 8.30 -2.61
CA HIS A 52 9.44 7.30 -3.64
C HIS A 52 10.15 5.96 -3.44
N SER A 53 11.28 5.94 -2.74
CA SER A 53 12.17 4.77 -2.69
C SER A 53 12.51 4.30 -1.27
N ALA A 54 12.46 5.17 -0.26
CA ALA A 54 12.87 4.82 1.10
C ALA A 54 11.98 3.74 1.71
N PHE A 55 10.66 3.75 1.50
CA PHE A 55 9.78 2.69 1.99
C PHE A 55 10.11 1.31 1.40
N THR A 56 10.61 1.25 0.16
CA THR A 56 11.07 -0.02 -0.42
C THR A 56 12.35 -0.53 0.26
N LEU A 57 13.25 0.37 0.65
CA LEU A 57 14.42 0.00 1.45
C LEU A 57 13.99 -0.43 2.87
N LEU A 58 13.14 0.36 3.51
CA LEU A 58 12.63 0.10 4.85
C LEU A 58 11.86 -1.23 4.93
N PHE A 59 11.11 -1.60 3.90
CA PHE A 59 10.50 -2.92 3.79
C PHE A 59 11.52 -4.06 3.99
N LEU A 60 12.72 -3.95 3.38
CA LEU A 60 13.77 -4.95 3.55
C LEU A 60 14.43 -4.86 4.94
N VAL A 61 14.63 -3.64 5.46
CA VAL A 61 15.21 -3.41 6.80
C VAL A 61 14.30 -4.00 7.89
N ASN A 62 12.99 -3.83 7.72
CA ASN A 62 11.95 -4.22 8.66
C ASN A 62 11.42 -5.64 8.42
N ALA A 63 12.00 -6.39 7.48
CA ALA A 63 11.46 -7.67 7.01
C ALA A 63 11.26 -8.72 8.11
N LYS A 64 11.96 -8.63 9.25
CA LYS A 64 11.85 -9.56 10.39
C LYS A 64 10.93 -9.08 11.51
N LEU A 65 10.43 -7.85 11.46
CA LEU A 65 9.61 -7.29 12.54
C LEU A 65 8.26 -8.02 12.71
N ASP A 66 7.78 -8.70 11.67
CA ASP A 66 6.57 -9.54 11.76
C ASP A 66 6.80 -10.86 12.52
N ASP A 67 8.06 -11.26 12.75
CA ASP A 67 8.42 -12.51 13.41
C ASP A 67 8.60 -12.35 14.94
N ASP A 68 8.85 -11.14 15.43
CA ASP A 68 9.14 -10.86 16.84
C ASP A 68 7.94 -11.18 17.76
N ASP A 69 6.70 -11.02 17.29
CA ASP A 69 5.49 -11.39 18.05
C ASP A 69 5.33 -12.91 18.27
N ASN A 70 6.04 -13.76 17.50
CA ASN A 70 6.01 -15.21 17.68
C ASN A 70 7.04 -15.73 18.69
N ILE A 71 7.99 -14.92 19.16
CA ILE A 71 9.08 -15.40 20.03
C ILE A 71 8.56 -15.81 21.41
N ASN A 72 7.42 -15.26 21.87
CA ASN A 72 6.83 -15.62 23.16
C ASN A 72 5.94 -16.88 23.12
N ASN A 73 5.63 -17.44 21.95
CA ASN A 73 4.75 -18.60 21.82
C ASN A 73 5.28 -19.61 20.80
N ASN A 74 6.04 -20.59 21.31
CA ASN A 74 6.40 -21.90 20.74
C ASN A 74 7.86 -22.11 20.27
N ASN A 75 8.56 -22.93 21.05
CA ASN A 75 9.66 -23.82 20.67
C ASN A 75 9.21 -24.91 19.67
N GLY A 76 8.68 -24.50 18.51
CA GLY A 76 8.15 -25.39 17.50
C GLY A 76 8.97 -25.35 16.21
N SER A 77 9.85 -26.34 16.05
CA SER A 77 10.40 -26.87 14.78
C SER A 77 9.87 -26.20 13.49
N ARG A 78 10.70 -25.40 12.82
CA ARG A 78 10.50 -25.00 11.43
C ARG A 78 11.77 -25.23 10.61
N GLN A 79 11.98 -26.47 10.19
CA GLN A 79 12.78 -26.76 9.01
C GLN A 79 12.05 -26.20 7.77
N ARG A 80 12.42 -25.00 7.33
CA ARG A 80 12.04 -24.44 6.03
C ARG A 80 13.30 -24.05 5.28
N SER A 81 13.47 -24.63 4.09
CA SER A 81 14.51 -24.40 3.06
C SER A 81 15.67 -23.46 3.47
N THR A 82 16.76 -24.03 3.96
CA THR A 82 17.99 -23.33 4.41
C THR A 82 18.61 -22.39 3.38
N ARG A 83 18.33 -22.59 2.09
CA ARG A 83 18.89 -21.81 0.98
C ARG A 83 18.13 -20.51 0.66
N SER A 84 16.80 -20.49 0.82
CA SER A 84 16.01 -19.25 0.61
C SER A 84 16.06 -18.33 1.82
N SER A 85 16.17 -18.90 3.03
CA SER A 85 16.34 -18.14 4.27
C SER A 85 17.70 -17.45 4.32
N THR A 86 18.77 -18.11 3.86
CA THR A 86 20.11 -17.50 3.75
C THR A 86 20.15 -16.39 2.72
N GLU A 87 19.58 -16.58 1.53
CA GLU A 87 19.49 -15.50 0.53
C GLU A 87 18.73 -14.29 1.05
N LEU A 88 17.55 -14.50 1.64
CA LEU A 88 16.77 -13.41 2.22
C LEU A 88 17.53 -12.70 3.34
N SER A 89 18.24 -13.44 4.19
CA SER A 89 19.09 -12.87 5.24
C SER A 89 20.20 -11.99 4.66
N CYS A 90 20.84 -12.40 3.55
CA CYS A 90 21.83 -11.57 2.86
C CYS A 90 21.22 -10.28 2.29
N ARG A 91 19.99 -10.33 1.77
CA ARG A 91 19.27 -9.13 1.28
C ARG A 91 19.00 -8.15 2.41
N ILE A 92 18.51 -8.66 3.54
CA ILE A 92 18.20 -7.87 4.73
C ILE A 92 19.47 -7.22 5.26
N GLN A 93 20.58 -7.96 5.34
CA GLN A 93 21.87 -7.43 5.79
C GLN A 93 22.39 -6.32 4.85
N ALA A 94 22.32 -6.52 3.53
CA ALA A 94 22.69 -5.50 2.55
C ALA A 94 21.83 -4.23 2.67
N ALA A 95 20.52 -4.39 2.87
CA ALA A 95 19.60 -3.27 3.07
C ALA A 95 19.89 -2.52 4.39
N GLN A 96 20.21 -3.24 5.47
CA GLN A 96 20.60 -2.65 6.75
C GLN A 96 21.91 -1.87 6.65
N GLN A 97 22.92 -2.42 5.96
CA GLN A 97 24.18 -1.71 5.69
C GLN A 97 23.92 -0.39 4.93
N LEU A 98 23.07 -0.44 3.91
CA LEU A 98 22.69 0.74 3.13
C LEU A 98 21.93 1.78 3.98
N TYR A 99 20.97 1.34 4.78
CA TYR A 99 20.21 2.21 5.68
C TYR A 99 21.12 2.88 6.70
N ASN A 100 22.08 2.15 7.30
CA ASN A 100 23.02 2.72 8.26
C ASN A 100 23.89 3.82 7.64
N ARG A 101 24.34 3.63 6.39
CA ARG A 101 25.07 4.68 5.65
C ARG A 101 24.20 5.91 5.37
N LEU A 102 22.94 5.72 4.98
CA LEU A 102 22.02 6.81 4.72
C LEU A 102 21.59 7.55 6.01
N SER A 103 21.57 6.84 7.14
CA SER A 103 21.20 7.38 8.47
C SER A 103 22.21 8.37 9.04
N ILE A 104 23.41 8.45 8.48
CA ILE A 104 24.41 9.48 8.79
C ILE A 104 24.47 10.57 7.73
N GLY A 105 23.71 10.45 6.64
CA GLY A 105 23.71 11.36 5.50
C GLY A 105 22.81 12.59 5.67
N ARG A 106 22.68 13.37 4.58
CA ARG A 106 21.89 14.62 4.55
C ARG A 106 20.40 14.44 4.86
N ARG A 107 19.83 13.23 4.64
CA ARG A 107 18.42 12.92 4.86
C ARG A 107 18.15 12.15 6.16
N LYS A 108 19.11 12.11 7.10
CA LYS A 108 19.03 11.31 8.34
C LYS A 108 17.71 11.46 9.11
N GLU A 109 17.25 12.70 9.30
CA GLU A 109 16.06 13.01 10.08
C GLU A 109 14.79 12.48 9.41
N LEU A 110 14.65 12.74 8.10
CA LEU A 110 13.54 12.21 7.31
C LEU A 110 13.52 10.68 7.33
N LEU A 111 14.67 10.03 7.14
CA LEU A 111 14.76 8.57 7.14
C LEU A 111 14.43 7.97 8.51
N PHE A 112 14.83 8.62 9.59
CA PHE A 112 14.46 8.23 10.95
C PHE A 112 12.94 8.29 11.15
N GLN A 113 12.30 9.41 10.77
CA GLN A 113 10.84 9.54 10.86
C GLN A 113 10.10 8.54 9.96
N MET A 114 10.58 8.30 8.73
CA MET A 114 10.00 7.29 7.82
C MET A 114 10.13 5.87 8.40
N LYS A 115 11.27 5.54 9.01
CA LYS A 115 11.47 4.26 9.69
C LYS A 115 10.53 4.11 10.87
N TYR A 116 10.44 5.13 11.73
CA TYR A 116 9.52 5.13 12.88
C TYR A 116 8.07 4.91 12.45
N LEU A 117 7.63 5.61 11.40
CA LEU A 117 6.29 5.44 10.85
C LEU A 117 6.07 4.03 10.30
N ALA A 118 7.04 3.48 9.55
CA ALA A 118 6.95 2.11 9.03
C ALA A 118 6.83 1.09 10.17
N GLU A 119 7.65 1.21 11.23
CA GLU A 119 7.56 0.35 12.40
C GLU A 119 6.22 0.49 13.14
N ALA A 120 5.68 1.70 13.25
CA ALA A 120 4.38 1.93 13.88
C ALA A 120 3.23 1.26 13.10
N TYR A 121 3.32 1.24 11.76
CA TYR A 121 2.38 0.48 10.95
C TYR A 121 2.52 -1.04 11.13
N VAL A 122 3.75 -1.56 11.22
CA VAL A 122 3.99 -3.00 11.46
C VAL A 122 3.43 -3.42 12.83
N ASP A 123 3.76 -2.67 13.87
CA ASP A 123 3.24 -2.85 15.24
C ASP A 123 1.70 -2.88 15.25
N TRP A 124 1.07 -1.89 14.62
CA TRP A 124 -0.39 -1.83 14.54
C TRP A 124 -1.02 -2.94 13.69
N ALA A 125 -0.35 -3.34 12.60
CA ALA A 125 -0.81 -4.44 11.75
C ALA A 125 -0.90 -5.75 12.55
N ASN A 126 0.07 -6.02 13.42
CA ASN A 126 0.16 -7.25 14.19
C ASN A 126 -0.56 -7.19 15.55
N THR A 127 -0.91 -6.00 16.04
CA THR A 127 -1.72 -5.81 17.25
C THR A 127 -3.01 -6.65 17.22
N ASP A 128 -3.24 -7.41 18.28
CA ASP A 128 -4.43 -8.25 18.44
C ASP A 128 -5.68 -7.40 18.74
N VAL A 129 -6.71 -7.64 17.95
CA VAL A 129 -8.01 -6.96 17.97
C VAL A 129 -9.16 -7.96 17.91
N ASP A 130 -8.92 -9.25 18.19
CA ASP A 130 -9.93 -10.31 18.11
C ASP A 130 -11.14 -10.00 19.01
N LYS A 131 -10.90 -9.38 20.18
CA LYS A 131 -11.96 -8.90 21.09
C LYS A 131 -12.97 -7.93 20.46
N TYR A 132 -12.60 -7.30 19.35
CA TYR A 132 -13.42 -6.32 18.64
C TYR A 132 -13.99 -6.86 17.32
N LYS A 133 -13.80 -8.14 17.00
CA LYS A 133 -14.20 -8.75 15.72
C LYS A 133 -15.68 -8.58 15.36
N THR A 134 -16.56 -8.49 16.36
CA THR A 134 -18.00 -8.29 16.19
C THR A 134 -18.41 -6.82 16.10
N ASN A 135 -17.49 -5.88 16.39
CA ASN A 135 -17.77 -4.45 16.39
C ASN A 135 -17.66 -3.89 14.97
N THR A 136 -18.71 -3.19 14.55
CA THR A 136 -18.84 -2.57 13.22
C THR A 136 -18.60 -1.05 13.25
N GLY A 137 -18.50 -0.47 14.45
CA GLY A 137 -18.31 0.95 14.67
C GLY A 137 -16.85 1.39 14.70
N ASN A 138 -16.65 2.66 15.04
CA ASN A 138 -15.33 3.20 15.33
C ASN A 138 -14.91 2.79 16.75
N ILE A 139 -13.63 2.45 16.91
CA ILE A 139 -13.03 1.92 18.14
C ILE A 139 -11.79 2.75 18.44
N SER A 140 -11.58 3.14 19.70
CA SER A 140 -10.37 3.85 20.09
C SER A 140 -9.14 2.97 19.92
N LEU A 141 -8.05 3.55 19.41
CA LEU A 141 -6.72 2.96 19.38
C LEU A 141 -6.30 2.51 20.79
N LEU A 142 -5.53 1.43 20.85
CA LEU A 142 -5.08 0.87 22.13
C LEU A 142 -3.93 1.72 22.71
N ASN A 143 -4.09 2.16 23.96
CA ASN A 143 -3.07 2.86 24.72
C ASN A 143 -1.87 1.92 24.92
N GLY A 144 -0.84 2.05 24.07
CA GLY A 144 0.35 1.20 24.09
C GLY A 144 0.94 0.88 22.72
N CYS A 145 0.15 0.98 21.64
CA CYS A 145 0.72 0.81 20.30
C CYS A 145 1.50 2.07 19.87
N LYS A 146 2.52 1.91 19.03
CA LYS A 146 3.33 3.03 18.52
C LYS A 146 2.49 4.06 17.78
N LEU A 147 1.43 3.61 17.08
CA LEU A 147 0.51 4.48 16.34
C LEU A 147 -0.29 5.41 17.27
N TYR A 148 -0.59 4.99 18.51
CA TYR A 148 -1.25 5.84 19.50
C TYR A 148 -0.39 7.07 19.85
N GLY A 149 0.94 6.90 19.91
CA GLY A 149 1.90 7.99 20.10
C GLY A 149 1.92 9.02 18.96
N LEU A 150 1.33 8.69 17.80
CA LEU A 150 1.25 9.54 16.61
C LEU A 150 -0.16 10.17 16.43
N VAL A 151 -1.06 10.02 17.39
CA VAL A 151 -2.40 10.63 17.33
C VAL A 151 -2.28 12.15 17.38
N SER A 152 -2.94 12.84 16.46
CA SER A 152 -2.89 14.30 16.40
C SER A 152 -3.51 14.92 17.64
N PRO A 153 -2.82 15.83 18.36
CA PRO A 153 -3.37 16.53 19.52
C PRO A 153 -4.70 17.24 19.22
N SER A 154 -4.86 17.73 17.98
CA SER A 154 -6.08 18.39 17.51
C SER A 154 -7.31 17.48 17.44
N LEU A 155 -7.09 16.16 17.39
CA LEU A 155 -8.15 15.14 17.30
C LEU A 155 -8.33 14.37 18.63
N GLN A 156 -7.54 14.68 19.66
CA GLN A 156 -7.65 14.01 20.95
C GLN A 156 -8.85 14.52 21.73
N ARG A 157 -9.54 13.59 22.40
CA ARG A 157 -10.66 13.90 23.31
C ARG A 157 -10.19 14.27 24.72
N SER A 158 -8.91 14.04 25.06
CA SER A 158 -8.31 14.33 26.37
C SER A 158 -6.94 14.99 26.24
N SER A 159 -6.57 15.81 27.23
CA SER A 159 -5.34 16.64 27.30
C SER A 159 -4.04 15.87 27.61
N SER A 160 -3.92 14.61 27.19
CA SER A 160 -2.71 13.82 27.45
C SER A 160 -1.65 14.13 26.40
N ARG A 161 -0.57 14.82 26.82
CA ARG A 161 0.58 15.10 25.95
C ARG A 161 1.21 13.79 25.50
N THR A 162 0.97 13.42 24.25
CA THR A 162 1.73 12.40 23.53
C THR A 162 2.83 13.15 22.76
N MET A 163 4.09 12.93 23.13
CA MET A 163 5.26 13.18 22.29
C MET A 163 6.07 11.89 22.30
N ASP A 164 6.78 11.50 21.23
CA ASP A 164 8.17 11.98 21.04
C ASP A 164 8.70 11.94 19.59
N CYS A 165 7.87 11.62 18.57
CA CYS A 165 8.34 11.62 17.17
C CYS A 165 7.38 12.39 16.25
N LEU A 166 7.78 13.59 15.87
CA LEU A 166 7.08 14.44 14.92
C LEU A 166 7.32 13.90 13.51
N LEU A 167 6.26 13.53 12.78
CA LEU A 167 6.34 13.07 11.38
C LEU A 167 6.34 14.24 10.38
N GLU A 168 6.84 15.40 10.81
CA GLU A 168 6.79 16.67 10.09
C GLU A 168 7.47 16.64 8.73
N LEU A 169 8.40 15.71 8.49
CA LEU A 169 9.09 15.59 7.22
C LEU A 169 8.47 14.51 6.32
N VAL A 170 7.70 13.59 6.87
CA VAL A 170 7.24 12.40 6.16
C VAL A 170 6.01 12.72 5.31
N ALA A 171 6.15 12.60 3.99
CA ALA A 171 5.01 12.63 3.09
C ALA A 171 4.05 11.46 3.37
N LEU A 172 2.75 11.71 3.23
CA LEU A 172 1.71 10.71 3.48
C LEU A 172 1.87 9.51 2.52
N PRO A 173 2.15 8.29 3.01
CA PRO A 173 2.62 7.19 2.14
C PRO A 173 1.64 6.75 1.07
N THR A 174 0.34 6.85 1.35
CA THR A 174 -0.74 6.46 0.42
C THR A 174 -1.10 7.56 -0.59
N CYS A 175 -0.53 8.75 -0.50
CA CYS A 175 -0.72 9.78 -1.50
C CYS A 175 0.28 9.62 -2.65
N THR A 176 -0.15 9.99 -3.86
CA THR A 176 0.73 10.05 -5.02
C THR A 176 1.24 11.47 -5.21
N PHE A 177 2.56 11.63 -5.27
CA PHE A 177 3.21 12.91 -5.52
C PHE A 177 3.92 12.89 -6.88
N PRO A 178 3.98 14.03 -7.59
CA PRO A 178 4.82 14.14 -8.77
C PRO A 178 6.30 14.03 -8.38
N ILE A 179 7.10 13.41 -9.25
CA ILE A 179 8.54 13.31 -9.02
C ILE A 179 9.17 14.68 -9.21
N ASP A 180 9.70 15.26 -8.13
CA ASP A 180 10.52 16.47 -8.18
C ASP A 180 11.93 16.12 -8.66
N ARG A 181 12.29 16.62 -9.84
CA ARG A 181 13.58 16.37 -10.48
C ARG A 181 14.75 17.01 -9.74
N SER A 182 14.50 18.05 -8.94
CA SER A 182 15.52 18.68 -8.09
C SER A 182 15.85 17.82 -6.87
N GLY A 183 14.94 16.91 -6.50
CA GLY A 183 15.04 16.09 -5.30
C GLY A 183 14.87 16.88 -3.99
N THR A 184 14.40 18.14 -4.05
CA THR A 184 14.24 18.99 -2.86
C THR A 184 12.91 18.73 -2.15
N TYR A 185 11.83 18.50 -2.91
CA TYR A 185 10.46 18.26 -2.42
C TYR A 185 9.99 19.33 -1.44
N PRO A 186 9.70 20.56 -1.92
CA PRO A 186 9.27 21.65 -1.05
C PRO A 186 7.95 21.32 -0.34
N ASN A 187 7.73 21.91 0.84
CA ASN A 187 6.53 21.69 1.66
C ASN A 187 5.20 21.93 0.89
N SER A 188 5.19 22.81 -0.11
CA SER A 188 4.02 23.08 -0.95
C SER A 188 3.65 21.93 -1.89
N SER A 189 4.60 21.02 -2.17
CA SER A 189 4.43 19.92 -3.12
C SER A 189 4.02 18.60 -2.46
N LEU A 190 4.14 18.53 -1.14
CA LEU A 190 3.90 17.32 -0.36
C LEU A 190 2.80 17.54 0.67
N ILE A 191 1.91 16.55 0.78
CA ILE A 191 1.04 16.41 1.94
C ILE A 191 1.79 15.54 2.93
N ARG A 192 2.12 16.10 4.09
CA ARG A 192 2.88 15.40 5.12
C ARG A 192 1.95 14.90 6.22
N VAL A 193 2.43 13.95 7.01
CA VAL A 193 1.67 13.37 8.11
C VAL A 193 1.63 14.38 9.27
N ALA A 194 0.45 14.91 9.56
CA ALA A 194 0.19 15.78 10.71
C ALA A 194 -0.25 14.99 11.97
N GLY A 195 -0.54 13.71 11.81
CA GLY A 195 -0.88 12.78 12.90
C GLY A 195 -1.99 11.81 12.47
N PHE A 196 -2.53 11.06 13.43
CA PHE A 196 -3.60 10.10 13.20
C PHE A 196 -4.84 10.42 14.02
N SER A 197 -6.00 9.92 13.55
CA SER A 197 -7.23 9.86 14.33
C SER A 197 -7.06 8.91 15.53
N PRO A 198 -7.65 9.21 16.69
CA PRO A 198 -7.64 8.30 17.84
C PRO A 198 -8.49 7.05 17.61
N ASP A 199 -9.33 7.03 16.57
CA ASP A 199 -10.28 5.96 16.30
C ASP A 199 -9.90 5.17 15.03
N PHE A 200 -10.14 3.85 15.04
CA PHE A 200 -10.01 2.93 13.91
C PHE A 200 -11.29 2.13 13.69
N ARG A 201 -11.40 1.42 12.56
CA ARG A 201 -12.52 0.53 12.23
C ARG A 201 -12.02 -0.81 11.70
N LEU A 202 -12.74 -1.89 11.97
CA LEU A 202 -12.50 -3.20 11.37
C LEU A 202 -13.38 -3.41 10.14
N VAL A 203 -12.85 -4.06 9.11
CA VAL A 203 -13.60 -4.39 7.87
C VAL A 203 -13.97 -5.87 7.76
N GLY A 204 -13.84 -6.61 8.87
CA GLY A 204 -14.12 -8.04 8.94
C GLY A 204 -13.08 -8.90 8.22
N GLY A 205 -13.40 -10.18 8.00
CA GLY A 205 -12.50 -11.16 7.37
C GLY A 205 -11.59 -11.91 8.36
N ILE A 206 -10.82 -12.86 7.83
CA ILE A 206 -9.98 -13.76 8.64
C ILE A 206 -8.81 -13.00 9.29
N ASN A 207 -8.18 -12.09 8.55
CA ASN A 207 -6.98 -11.38 9.01
C ASN A 207 -7.27 -10.04 9.71
N LEU A 208 -8.54 -9.71 9.95
CA LEU A 208 -9.01 -8.49 10.64
C LEU A 208 -8.22 -7.21 10.26
N PRO A 209 -8.21 -6.81 8.97
CA PRO A 209 -7.51 -5.61 8.58
C PRO A 209 -8.18 -4.37 9.17
N LYS A 210 -7.35 -3.36 9.47
CA LYS A 210 -7.70 -2.22 10.32
C LYS A 210 -7.72 -0.94 9.48
N VAL A 211 -8.86 -0.27 9.39
CA VAL A 211 -8.98 1.04 8.75
C VAL A 211 -8.65 2.12 9.77
N ILE A 212 -7.63 2.92 9.47
CA ILE A 212 -7.24 4.09 10.26
C ILE A 212 -7.40 5.36 9.42
N SER A 213 -7.36 6.52 10.07
CA SER A 213 -7.39 7.82 9.38
C SER A 213 -6.14 8.63 9.71
N CYS A 214 -5.39 9.01 8.68
CA CYS A 214 -4.20 9.86 8.77
C CYS A 214 -4.58 11.31 8.46
N LEU A 215 -4.26 12.24 9.35
CA LEU A 215 -4.42 13.68 9.13
C LEU A 215 -3.24 14.19 8.29
N GLY A 216 -3.54 14.80 7.14
CA GLY A 216 -2.56 15.49 6.32
C GLY A 216 -2.31 16.93 6.80
N THR A 217 -1.16 17.50 6.44
CA THR A 217 -0.86 18.92 6.66
C THR A 217 -1.80 19.87 5.91
N ASP A 218 -2.58 19.36 4.96
CA ASP A 218 -3.67 20.08 4.28
C ASP A 218 -4.99 20.09 5.07
N GLY A 219 -5.00 19.53 6.28
CA GLY A 219 -6.16 19.46 7.16
C GLY A 219 -7.16 18.36 6.81
N LYS A 220 -6.87 17.50 5.83
CA LYS A 220 -7.77 16.41 5.41
C LYS A 220 -7.43 15.09 6.07
N LEU A 221 -8.46 14.28 6.29
CA LEU A 221 -8.32 12.90 6.75
C LEU A 221 -8.22 11.95 5.56
N TYR A 222 -7.15 11.18 5.51
CA TYR A 222 -6.88 10.16 4.52
C TYR A 222 -7.05 8.78 5.16
N ARG A 223 -8.08 8.04 4.76
CA ARG A 223 -8.26 6.67 5.27
C ARG A 223 -7.24 5.72 4.66
N GLN A 224 -6.80 4.78 5.47
CA GLN A 224 -5.79 3.79 5.12
C GLN A 224 -6.19 2.45 5.69
N LEU A 225 -6.01 1.38 4.92
CA LEU A 225 -6.21 0.00 5.36
C LEU A 225 -4.86 -0.59 5.74
N VAL A 226 -4.67 -0.88 7.03
CA VAL A 226 -3.51 -1.58 7.55
C VAL A 226 -3.80 -3.08 7.51
N LYS A 227 -3.02 -3.81 6.70
CA LYS A 227 -3.07 -5.28 6.61
C LYS A 227 -1.91 -5.88 7.41
N GLY A 228 -2.21 -6.94 8.16
CA GLY A 228 -1.23 -7.79 8.81
C GLY A 228 -1.47 -9.26 8.46
N LYS A 229 -0.48 -10.12 8.73
CA LYS A 229 -0.51 -11.57 8.45
C LYS A 229 -0.73 -11.93 6.96
N ASP A 230 -0.49 -11.00 6.04
CA ASP A 230 -0.69 -11.15 4.59
C ASP A 230 0.42 -10.42 3.81
N ASP A 231 0.89 -10.97 2.69
CA ASP A 231 2.01 -10.40 1.92
C ASP A 231 1.52 -9.33 0.93
N PRO A 232 1.77 -8.03 1.18
CA PRO A 232 1.23 -6.95 0.35
C PRO A 232 1.97 -6.78 -0.99
N ARG A 233 3.05 -7.53 -1.25
CA ARG A 233 3.90 -7.31 -2.43
C ARG A 233 3.21 -7.65 -3.74
N GLN A 234 2.39 -8.70 -3.75
CA GLN A 234 1.67 -9.09 -4.96
C GLN A 234 0.72 -7.97 -5.39
N ASP A 235 -0.05 -7.44 -4.43
CA ASP A 235 -0.94 -6.30 -4.64
C ASP A 235 -0.15 -5.06 -5.13
N ALA A 236 1.00 -4.76 -4.51
CA ALA A 236 1.83 -3.62 -4.89
C ALA A 236 2.39 -3.73 -6.32
N VAL A 237 2.90 -4.90 -6.70
CA VAL A 237 3.43 -5.14 -8.05
C VAL A 237 2.32 -5.01 -9.10
N MET A 238 1.12 -5.53 -8.82
CA MET A 238 -0.02 -5.38 -9.73
C MET A 238 -0.44 -3.92 -9.92
N GLN A 239 -0.42 -3.10 -8.87
CA GLN A 239 -0.66 -1.66 -9.01
C GLN A 239 0.40 -0.95 -9.87
N GLN A 240 1.67 -1.38 -9.81
CA GLN A 240 2.71 -0.87 -10.71
C GLN A 240 2.44 -1.24 -12.17
N VAL A 241 2.01 -2.47 -12.44
CA VAL A 241 1.65 -2.92 -13.80
C VAL A 241 0.47 -2.09 -14.33
N PHE A 242 -0.57 -1.86 -13.53
CA PHE A 242 -1.69 -1.01 -13.95
C PHE A 242 -1.28 0.44 -14.19
N THR A 243 -0.34 0.96 -13.41
CA THR A 243 0.24 2.30 -13.66
C THR A 243 0.97 2.32 -15.01
N ALA A 244 1.78 1.31 -15.32
CA ALA A 244 2.46 1.21 -16.61
C ALA A 244 1.47 1.05 -17.78
N ALA A 245 0.43 0.24 -17.61
CA ALA A 245 -0.64 0.10 -18.59
C ALA A 245 -1.35 1.43 -18.87
N ASN A 246 -1.67 2.21 -17.82
CA ASN A 246 -2.23 3.55 -17.97
C ASN A 246 -1.30 4.49 -18.76
N CYS A 247 0.01 4.43 -18.54
CA CYS A 247 0.98 5.20 -19.33
C CYS A 247 0.93 4.82 -20.82
N LEU A 248 0.81 3.52 -21.14
CA LEU A 248 0.67 3.05 -22.52
C LEU A 248 -0.66 3.49 -23.13
N LEU A 249 -1.79 3.24 -22.45
CA LEU A 249 -3.13 3.64 -22.91
C LEU A 249 -3.21 5.13 -23.19
N THR A 250 -2.61 5.95 -22.32
CA THR A 250 -2.55 7.42 -22.52
C THR A 250 -1.74 7.78 -23.76
N LYS A 251 -0.62 7.11 -24.00
CA LYS A 251 0.25 7.39 -25.15
C LYS A 251 -0.44 7.00 -26.47
N TYR A 252 -1.04 5.81 -26.54
CA TYR A 252 -1.79 5.36 -27.72
C TYR A 252 -3.04 6.20 -27.97
N GLY A 253 -3.79 6.55 -26.92
CA GLY A 253 -4.97 7.41 -27.05
C GLY A 253 -4.64 8.80 -27.61
N LYS A 254 -3.45 9.34 -27.32
CA LYS A 254 -2.96 10.61 -27.89
C LYS A 254 -2.48 10.47 -29.33
N SER A 255 -1.78 9.38 -29.67
CA SER A 255 -1.33 9.10 -31.04
C SER A 255 -2.47 8.84 -32.03
N ASN A 256 -3.60 8.31 -31.58
CA ASN A 256 -4.75 8.00 -32.43
C ASN A 256 -5.77 9.15 -32.56
N LYS A 257 -5.57 10.28 -31.87
CA LYS A 257 -6.30 11.53 -32.17
C LYS A 257 -5.66 12.17 -33.41
N ILE A 258 -5.94 11.59 -34.58
CA ILE A 258 -5.66 12.18 -35.89
C ILE A 258 -6.66 13.33 -36.10
N ASP A 259 -6.12 14.53 -36.32
CA ASP A 259 -6.72 15.70 -36.99
C ASP A 259 -8.17 16.07 -36.64
N LEU A 260 -8.35 16.75 -35.50
CA LEU A 260 -9.43 17.74 -35.35
C LEU A 260 -8.77 19.13 -35.39
N PRO A 261 -9.24 20.05 -36.25
CA PRO A 261 -8.54 21.30 -36.51
C PRO A 261 -8.43 22.15 -35.24
N HIS A 262 -7.24 22.72 -35.07
CA HIS A 262 -6.87 23.62 -34.00
C HIS A 262 -7.89 24.75 -33.82
N SER A 263 -8.66 24.70 -32.74
CA SER A 263 -9.23 25.89 -32.12
C SER A 263 -8.17 26.47 -31.18
N SER A 264 -7.73 27.67 -31.53
CA SER A 264 -6.69 28.47 -30.91
C SER A 264 -6.92 28.71 -29.40
N ALA A 265 -5.82 28.56 -28.66
CA ALA A 265 -5.43 29.24 -27.43
C ALA A 265 -6.48 29.58 -26.36
N SER A 266 -6.27 29.04 -25.15
CA SER A 266 -6.16 29.86 -23.94
C SER A 266 -5.42 29.11 -22.84
N GLN A 267 -4.30 29.69 -22.41
CA GLN A 267 -3.58 29.36 -21.19
C GLN A 267 -4.48 29.54 -19.97
N VAL A 268 -4.60 28.52 -19.13
CA VAL A 268 -4.82 28.72 -17.68
C VAL A 268 -4.09 27.62 -16.90
N ASN A 269 -3.04 28.01 -16.18
CA ASN A 269 -2.57 27.31 -15.00
C ASN A 269 -3.70 27.31 -13.95
N LEU A 270 -4.17 26.16 -13.46
CA LEU A 270 -4.45 25.99 -12.03
C LEU A 270 -4.68 24.54 -11.63
N LEU A 271 -4.06 24.20 -10.49
CA LEU A 271 -4.41 23.13 -9.55
C LEU A 271 -5.92 22.82 -9.52
N LYS A 272 -6.31 21.57 -9.76
CA LYS A 272 -7.61 21.05 -9.32
C LYS A 272 -7.51 19.59 -8.88
N TYR A 273 -7.27 19.44 -7.58
CA TYR A 273 -7.89 18.36 -6.81
C TYR A 273 -9.41 18.44 -7.04
N ARG A 274 -9.96 17.55 -7.86
CA ARG A 274 -11.36 17.12 -7.82
C ARG A 274 -11.55 15.91 -8.74
N ALA A 275 -12.40 14.99 -8.30
CA ALA A 275 -12.62 13.68 -8.88
C ALA A 275 -13.02 13.76 -10.36
N ASN A 276 -12.05 13.50 -11.24
CA ASN A 276 -12.22 13.50 -12.68
C ASN A 276 -11.71 12.16 -13.24
N TRP A 277 -12.43 11.08 -12.97
CA TRP A 277 -12.15 9.80 -13.66
C TRP A 277 -12.49 9.88 -15.15
N LEU A 278 -13.16 10.96 -15.58
CA LEU A 278 -13.52 11.26 -16.97
C LEU A 278 -12.87 12.51 -17.57
N ASP A 279 -12.13 13.37 -16.85
CA ASP A 279 -11.84 14.68 -17.47
C ASP A 279 -10.73 14.69 -18.53
N MET A 280 -11.15 15.25 -19.65
CA MET A 280 -10.45 15.86 -20.78
C MET A 280 -9.90 14.96 -21.89
N ASP A 281 -9.56 13.71 -21.63
CA ASP A 281 -8.94 12.88 -22.69
C ASP A 281 -9.87 11.83 -23.34
N ASN A 282 -11.06 11.55 -22.80
CA ASN A 282 -11.94 10.43 -23.21
C ASN A 282 -11.22 9.06 -23.30
N GLY A 283 -10.07 8.93 -22.63
CA GLY A 283 -9.21 7.76 -22.71
C GLY A 283 -9.60 6.69 -21.69
N LEU A 284 -9.57 5.42 -22.11
CA LEU A 284 -9.69 4.29 -21.21
C LEU A 284 -8.56 4.31 -20.17
N ARG A 285 -8.91 4.25 -18.88
CA ARG A 285 -7.95 4.20 -17.78
C ARG A 285 -8.40 3.26 -16.68
N ILE A 286 -7.43 2.64 -16.02
CA ILE A 286 -7.65 1.81 -14.83
C ILE A 286 -7.45 2.68 -13.59
N ARG A 287 -8.41 2.66 -12.66
CA ARG A 287 -8.25 3.30 -11.34
C ARG A 287 -7.22 2.54 -10.53
N THR A 288 -6.14 3.22 -10.15
CA THR A 288 -5.06 2.69 -9.31
C THR A 288 -5.19 3.23 -7.89
N TYR A 289 -4.62 2.51 -6.93
CA TYR A 289 -4.46 2.93 -5.55
C TYR A 289 -3.06 2.55 -5.05
N LYS A 290 -2.61 3.15 -3.95
CA LYS A 290 -1.29 2.86 -3.38
C LYS A 290 -1.30 1.66 -2.44
N VAL A 291 -0.29 0.80 -2.58
CA VAL A 291 0.04 -0.28 -1.65
C VAL A 291 1.51 -0.11 -1.27
N ILE A 292 1.77 -0.02 0.03
CA ILE A 292 3.10 0.20 0.60
C ILE A 292 3.40 -0.97 1.54
N PRO A 293 4.21 -1.95 1.09
CA PRO A 293 4.77 -2.96 1.97
C PRO A 293 5.60 -2.32 3.08
N MET A 294 5.38 -2.72 4.33
CA MET A 294 6.14 -2.22 5.49
C MET A 294 7.07 -3.29 6.06
N ALA A 295 6.64 -4.55 6.05
CA ALA A 295 7.44 -5.75 6.32
C ALA A 295 6.88 -6.96 5.53
N GLN A 296 7.35 -8.19 5.78
CA GLN A 296 7.03 -9.37 4.95
C GLN A 296 5.54 -9.71 4.88
N ARG A 297 4.81 -9.48 5.97
CA ARG A 297 3.40 -9.83 6.13
C ARG A 297 2.55 -8.65 6.61
N SER A 298 3.07 -7.44 6.48
CA SER A 298 2.35 -6.24 6.90
C SER A 298 2.61 -5.07 5.96
N GLY A 299 1.57 -4.26 5.78
CA GLY A 299 1.60 -3.14 4.85
C GLY A 299 0.37 -2.26 4.96
N VAL A 300 0.42 -1.14 4.24
CA VAL A 300 -0.62 -0.13 4.24
C VAL A 300 -1.15 0.03 2.82
N ILE A 301 -2.47 0.13 2.70
CA ILE A 301 -3.18 0.31 1.44
C ILE A 301 -4.01 1.59 1.53
N GLU A 302 -4.00 2.36 0.45
CA GLU A 302 -4.90 3.51 0.28
C GLU A 302 -6.36 3.05 0.34
N TRP A 303 -7.17 3.71 1.17
CA TRP A 303 -8.61 3.50 1.16
C TRP A 303 -9.24 4.28 0.00
N CYS A 304 -9.95 3.59 -0.88
CA CYS A 304 -10.70 4.25 -1.95
C CYS A 304 -11.96 4.91 -1.40
N GLU A 305 -11.89 6.22 -1.21
CA GLU A 305 -13.02 7.05 -0.81
C GLU A 305 -14.20 6.94 -1.81
N ASP A 306 -15.41 7.06 -1.28
CA ASP A 306 -16.68 7.02 -2.02
C ASP A 306 -16.88 5.74 -2.87
N THR A 307 -16.40 4.61 -2.35
CA THR A 307 -16.60 3.29 -2.97
C THR A 307 -17.35 2.34 -2.04
N VAL A 308 -18.06 1.38 -2.64
CA VAL A 308 -18.70 0.25 -1.95
C VAL A 308 -18.33 -1.03 -2.70
N PRO A 309 -17.98 -2.14 -2.01
CA PRO A 309 -17.76 -3.41 -2.68
C PRO A 309 -19.01 -3.85 -3.45
N LEU A 310 -18.82 -4.33 -4.68
CA LEU A 310 -19.93 -4.75 -5.53
C LEU A 310 -20.79 -5.85 -4.87
N GLY A 311 -20.14 -6.78 -4.14
CA GLY A 311 -20.83 -7.82 -3.40
C GLY A 311 -21.72 -7.27 -2.27
N ASP A 312 -21.27 -6.24 -1.56
CA ASP A 312 -22.06 -5.60 -0.50
C ASP A 312 -23.26 -4.83 -1.09
N TRP A 313 -23.08 -4.20 -2.25
CA TRP A 313 -24.18 -3.49 -2.89
C TRP A 313 -25.19 -4.43 -3.55
N LEU A 314 -24.75 -5.49 -4.24
CA LEU A 314 -25.63 -6.42 -4.95
C LEU A 314 -26.24 -7.48 -4.05
N ALA A 315 -25.41 -8.16 -3.27
CA ALA A 315 -25.70 -9.47 -2.69
C ALA A 315 -25.76 -9.47 -1.15
N ASN A 316 -25.67 -8.31 -0.50
CA ASN A 316 -25.92 -8.22 0.94
C ASN A 316 -27.35 -8.64 1.27
N GLU A 317 -27.51 -9.43 2.34
CA GLU A 317 -28.80 -10.02 2.69
C GLU A 317 -29.85 -9.00 3.11
N ARG A 318 -29.43 -7.91 3.78
CA ARG A 318 -30.33 -6.92 4.36
C ARG A 318 -30.51 -5.71 3.45
N THR A 319 -29.42 -5.25 2.84
CA THR A 319 -29.38 -3.99 2.10
C THR A 319 -29.01 -4.16 0.63
N GLY A 320 -28.76 -5.39 0.17
CA GLY A 320 -28.35 -5.67 -1.21
C GLY A 320 -29.48 -5.42 -2.21
N ALA A 321 -29.10 -4.93 -3.39
CA ALA A 321 -30.00 -4.62 -4.48
C ALA A 321 -30.86 -5.83 -4.89
N HIS A 322 -30.28 -7.03 -4.92
CA HIS A 322 -31.02 -8.26 -5.27
C HIS A 322 -32.23 -8.46 -4.37
N GLN A 323 -32.04 -8.42 -3.05
CA GLN A 323 -33.14 -8.61 -2.10
C GLN A 323 -34.12 -7.44 -2.08
N ARG A 324 -33.63 -6.21 -2.32
CA ARG A 324 -34.47 -5.02 -2.37
C ARG A 324 -35.41 -5.00 -3.57
N TYR A 325 -34.93 -5.35 -4.76
CA TYR A 325 -35.70 -5.24 -6.00
C TYR A 325 -36.34 -6.56 -6.43
N ARG A 326 -35.84 -7.71 -5.94
CA ARG A 326 -36.34 -9.06 -6.25
C ARG A 326 -36.54 -9.90 -4.97
N PRO A 327 -37.45 -9.49 -4.07
CA PRO A 327 -37.65 -10.17 -2.78
C PRO A 327 -38.26 -11.59 -2.90
N ARG A 328 -38.82 -11.95 -4.06
CA ARG A 328 -39.39 -13.28 -4.32
C ARG A 328 -38.37 -14.27 -4.87
N ASP A 329 -37.21 -13.78 -5.29
CA ASP A 329 -36.16 -14.61 -5.87
C ASP A 329 -35.40 -15.36 -4.78
N MET A 330 -34.63 -16.36 -5.21
CA MET A 330 -33.71 -17.06 -4.33
C MET A 330 -32.74 -16.09 -3.65
N PRO A 331 -32.56 -16.16 -2.32
CA PRO A 331 -31.55 -15.38 -1.62
C PRO A 331 -30.12 -15.71 -2.06
N PRO A 332 -29.21 -14.73 -2.16
CA PRO A 332 -27.82 -14.97 -2.56
C PRO A 332 -27.10 -16.01 -1.69
N ILE A 333 -27.35 -16.02 -0.38
CA ILE A 333 -26.76 -17.02 0.52
C ILE A 333 -27.26 -18.44 0.22
N GLN A 334 -28.53 -18.61 -0.14
CA GLN A 334 -29.10 -19.90 -0.52
C GLN A 334 -28.50 -20.39 -1.84
N ALA A 335 -28.33 -19.50 -2.82
CA ALA A 335 -27.64 -19.81 -4.07
C ALA A 335 -26.19 -20.27 -3.81
N LYS A 336 -25.45 -19.54 -2.95
CA LYS A 336 -24.08 -19.89 -2.56
C LYS A 336 -24.00 -21.25 -1.85
N GLN A 337 -24.94 -21.55 -0.96
CA GLN A 337 -25.02 -22.85 -0.28
C GLN A 337 -25.28 -23.99 -1.28
N ARG A 338 -26.23 -23.82 -2.22
CA ARG A 338 -26.52 -24.83 -3.25
C ARG A 338 -25.31 -25.12 -4.14
N LEU A 339 -24.60 -24.08 -4.59
CA LEU A 339 -23.34 -24.26 -5.33
C LEU A 339 -22.26 -24.94 -4.48
N GLY A 340 -22.23 -24.67 -3.17
CA GLY A 340 -21.32 -25.32 -2.22
C GLY A 340 -21.51 -26.84 -2.15
N VAL A 341 -22.76 -27.32 -2.17
CA VAL A 341 -23.09 -28.76 -2.11
C VAL A 341 -22.56 -29.54 -3.33
N VAL A 342 -22.52 -28.91 -4.51
CA VAL A 342 -22.08 -29.55 -5.76
C VAL A 342 -20.61 -29.28 -6.09
N LYS A 343 -19.86 -28.61 -5.21
CA LYS A 343 -18.47 -28.18 -5.46
C LYS A 343 -17.54 -29.32 -5.88
N ASP A 344 -17.70 -30.51 -5.30
CA ASP A 344 -16.83 -31.67 -5.56
C ASP A 344 -17.48 -32.68 -6.51
N LYS A 345 -18.58 -32.30 -7.19
CA LYS A 345 -19.28 -33.15 -8.17
C LYS A 345 -18.76 -32.92 -9.60
N THR A 346 -19.21 -33.76 -10.52
CA THR A 346 -18.87 -33.68 -11.96
C THR A 346 -19.36 -32.35 -12.57
N PRO A 347 -18.72 -31.88 -13.66
CA PRO A 347 -19.14 -30.67 -14.37
C PRO A 347 -20.63 -30.67 -14.76
N ASP A 348 -21.17 -31.80 -15.22
CA ASP A 348 -22.59 -31.92 -15.59
C ASP A 348 -23.52 -31.66 -14.40
N ARG A 349 -23.18 -32.21 -13.23
CA ARG A 349 -23.97 -31.99 -12.00
C ARG A 349 -23.87 -30.55 -11.51
N LYS A 350 -22.72 -29.90 -11.68
CA LYS A 350 -22.54 -28.47 -11.38
C LYS A 350 -23.38 -27.60 -12.31
N LEU A 351 -23.42 -27.93 -13.60
CA LEU A 351 -24.19 -27.20 -14.60
C LEU A 351 -25.70 -27.28 -14.33
N VAL A 352 -26.21 -28.48 -13.99
CA VAL A 352 -27.62 -28.65 -13.62
C VAL A 352 -27.98 -27.76 -12.43
N ALA A 353 -27.21 -27.81 -11.34
CA ALA A 353 -27.45 -26.98 -10.16
C ALA A 353 -27.33 -25.47 -10.46
N PHE A 354 -26.38 -25.07 -11.31
CA PHE A 354 -26.23 -23.68 -11.75
C PHE A 354 -27.48 -23.20 -12.51
N ASN A 355 -27.97 -23.98 -13.47
CA ASN A 355 -29.16 -23.63 -14.25
C ASN A 355 -30.41 -23.53 -13.36
N GLU A 356 -30.61 -24.47 -12.42
CA GLU A 356 -31.71 -24.41 -11.44
C GLU A 356 -31.66 -23.14 -10.57
N ILE A 357 -30.47 -22.63 -10.26
CA ILE A 357 -30.30 -21.38 -9.52
C ILE A 357 -30.65 -20.19 -10.41
N CYS A 358 -30.14 -20.16 -11.65
CA CYS A 358 -30.42 -19.09 -12.61
C CYS A 358 -31.92 -18.96 -12.92
N GLU A 359 -32.68 -20.06 -12.96
CA GLU A 359 -34.14 -20.02 -13.12
C GLU A 359 -34.87 -19.32 -11.95
N LYS A 360 -34.25 -19.27 -10.77
CA LYS A 360 -34.80 -18.71 -9.53
C LYS A 360 -34.26 -17.31 -9.20
N LEU A 361 -33.49 -16.72 -10.11
CA LEU A 361 -32.93 -15.37 -10.03
C LEU A 361 -33.38 -14.55 -11.26
N ARG A 362 -34.68 -14.31 -11.42
CA ARG A 362 -35.29 -13.75 -12.64
C ARG A 362 -35.99 -12.43 -12.40
#